data_AF-A0A7C6DGC4-F1
#
_entry.id   AF-A0A7C6DGC4-F1
#
_cell.length_a   1.000
_cell.length_b   1.000
_cell.length_c   1.000
_cell.angle_alpha   90.00
_cell.angle_beta   90.00
_cell.angle_gamma   90.00
#
_symmetry.space_group_name_H-M   'P 1'
#
loop_
_entity.id
_entity.type
_entity.pdbx_description
1 polymer ?
#
loop_
_entity_poly.entity_id
_entity_poly.type
_entity_poly.pdbx_seq_one_letter_code
_entity_poly.pdbx_strand_id
1 'polypeptide(L)'
;MRRQKSVFHETYHIVNRGFGGINIFRNDKDKDKYLDLLAKGAEKYSVDIIAYCLMDNHYHLCVSSRNEEYADISSFLRYANSQYVRYFNKTSEPDEEGDPRAGSLFGTPYKAVPVNDEFQLEALIAYIHNNPAPMGVDVKEY
;
A
#
# COMPACT_ATOMS: atom_id res chain seq x y z
N MET A 1 13.84 11.84 3.07
CA MET A 1 14.48 10.65 3.70
C MET A 1 14.91 9.71 2.58
N ARG A 2 16.18 9.29 2.54
CA ARG A 2 16.69 8.42 1.48
C ARG A 2 16.23 6.98 1.77
N ARG A 3 15.50 6.34 0.84
CA ARG A 3 15.07 4.94 0.99
C ARG A 3 16.32 4.08 1.19
N GLN A 4 16.38 3.30 2.27
CA GLN A 4 17.43 2.30 2.42
C GLN A 4 17.24 1.27 1.31
N LYS A 5 18.29 1.00 0.52
CA LYS A 5 18.18 0.09 -0.62
C LYS A 5 18.13 -1.35 -0.10
N SER A 6 17.08 -2.07 -0.43
CA SER A 6 17.04 -3.52 -0.23
C SER A 6 18.14 -4.17 -1.07
N VAL A 7 18.85 -5.12 -0.46
CA VAL A 7 19.87 -5.95 -1.12
C VAL A 7 19.29 -7.25 -1.68
N PHE A 8 18.01 -7.53 -1.43
CA PHE A 8 17.31 -8.74 -1.84
C PHE A 8 16.26 -8.42 -2.91
N HIS A 9 16.64 -8.54 -4.18
CA HIS A 9 15.77 -8.31 -5.35
C HIS A 9 15.03 -6.95 -5.36
N GLU A 10 15.60 -5.94 -4.69
CA GLU A 10 14.95 -4.66 -4.43
C GLU A 10 13.52 -4.82 -3.89
N THR A 11 13.36 -5.66 -2.87
CA THR A 11 12.07 -5.99 -2.25
C THR A 11 11.77 -5.09 -1.05
N TYR A 12 10.53 -4.62 -0.95
CA TYR A 12 10.09 -3.72 0.11
C TYR A 12 8.73 -4.09 0.65
N HIS A 13 8.60 -3.96 1.97
CA HIS A 13 7.32 -3.83 2.63
C HIS A 13 6.86 -2.38 2.57
N ILE A 14 5.70 -2.16 1.94
CA ILE A 14 5.06 -0.85 1.82
C ILE A 14 3.87 -0.81 2.75
N VAL A 15 3.80 0.24 3.57
CA VAL A 15 2.64 0.51 4.44
C VAL A 15 2.17 1.95 4.23
N ASN A 16 0.87 2.15 4.09
CA ASN A 16 0.30 3.48 4.11
C ASN A 16 -1.06 3.47 4.80
N ARG A 17 -1.38 4.57 5.48
CA ARG A 17 -2.53 4.68 6.37
C ARG A 17 -3.26 6.01 6.15
N GLY A 18 -4.56 5.99 6.37
CA GLY A 18 -5.40 7.17 6.36
C GLY A 18 -4.94 8.22 7.37
N PHE A 19 -5.07 9.50 7.01
CA PHE A 19 -4.80 10.59 7.97
C PHE A 19 -5.72 10.47 9.18
N GLY A 20 -5.20 10.62 10.40
CA GLY A 20 -6.02 10.51 11.62
C GLY A 20 -6.68 9.14 11.83
N GLY A 21 -6.29 8.10 11.09
CA GLY A 21 -6.90 6.77 11.20
C GLY A 21 -8.21 6.59 10.42
N ILE A 22 -8.57 7.54 9.55
CA ILE A 22 -9.77 7.45 8.71
C ILE A 22 -9.74 6.21 7.80
N ASN A 23 -10.93 5.72 7.45
CA ASN A 23 -11.07 4.68 6.45
C ASN A 23 -10.69 5.22 5.06
N ILE A 24 -9.67 4.62 4.46
CA ILE A 24 -9.24 4.89 3.09
C ILE A 24 -10.01 4.06 2.06
N PHE A 25 -10.60 2.93 2.47
CA PHE A 25 -11.53 2.15 1.66
C PHE A 25 -12.88 2.10 2.38
N ARG A 26 -13.93 2.62 1.75
CA ARG A 26 -15.27 2.70 2.36
C ARG A 26 -16.06 1.40 2.24
N ASN A 27 -15.72 0.59 1.26
CA ASN A 27 -16.38 -0.67 0.92
C ASN A 27 -15.48 -1.49 0.00
N ASP A 28 -15.93 -2.69 -0.38
CA ASP A 28 -15.15 -3.58 -1.24
C ASP A 28 -14.94 -3.03 -2.66
N LYS A 29 -15.83 -2.17 -3.18
CA LYS A 29 -15.63 -1.54 -4.50
C LYS A 29 -14.44 -0.59 -4.50
N ASP A 30 -14.19 0.09 -3.38
CA ASP A 30 -13.00 0.92 -3.21
C ASP A 30 -11.73 0.05 -3.20
N LYS A 31 -11.76 -1.11 -2.53
CA LYS A 31 -10.66 -2.09 -2.52
C LYS A 31 -10.40 -2.64 -3.93
N ASP A 32 -11.44 -3.07 -4.63
CA ASP A 32 -11.36 -3.54 -6.01
C ASP A 32 -10.79 -2.46 -6.93
N LYS A 33 -11.23 -1.21 -6.75
CA LYS A 33 -10.72 -0.10 -7.55
C LYS A 33 -9.25 0.15 -7.29
N TYR A 34 -8.81 0.04 -6.04
CA TYR A 34 -7.40 0.19 -5.70
C TYR A 34 -6.55 -0.96 -6.27
N LEU A 35 -7.04 -2.21 -6.21
CA LEU A 35 -6.38 -3.37 -6.83
C LEU A 35 -6.23 -3.19 -8.35
N ASP A 36 -7.25 -2.70 -9.06
CA ASP A 36 -7.17 -2.36 -10.50
C ASP A 36 -6.06 -1.33 -10.78
N LEU A 37 -5.95 -0.30 -9.93
CA LEU A 37 -4.92 0.73 -10.05
C LEU A 37 -3.52 0.20 -9.73
N LEU A 38 -3.41 -0.69 -8.73
CA LEU A 38 -2.16 -1.38 -8.41
C LEU A 38 -1.72 -2.26 -9.58
N ALA A 39 -2.59 -3.09 -10.14
CA ALA A 39 -2.27 -3.95 -11.28
C ALA A 39 -1.80 -3.13 -12.50
N LYS A 40 -2.53 -2.05 -12.84
CA LYS A 40 -2.14 -1.13 -13.93
C LYS A 40 -0.81 -0.44 -13.68
N GLY A 41 -0.57 -0.01 -12.44
CA GLY A 41 0.68 0.61 -12.05
C GLY A 41 1.85 -0.38 -12.08
N ALA A 42 1.65 -1.58 -11.54
CA ALA A 42 2.64 -2.64 -11.48
C ALA A 42 3.18 -2.96 -12.87
N GLU A 43 2.27 -3.16 -13.83
CA GLU A 43 2.65 -3.40 -15.23
C GLU A 43 3.37 -2.19 -15.85
N LYS A 44 2.82 -0.98 -15.66
CA LYS A 44 3.39 0.24 -16.23
C LYS A 44 4.81 0.56 -15.74
N TYR A 45 5.13 0.21 -14.50
CA TYR A 45 6.38 0.56 -13.84
C TYR A 45 7.29 -0.65 -13.55
N SER A 46 6.98 -1.82 -14.14
CA SER A 46 7.76 -3.05 -13.98
C SER A 46 7.99 -3.46 -12.51
N VAL A 47 6.92 -3.42 -11.72
CA VAL A 47 6.91 -3.81 -10.31
C VAL A 47 6.13 -5.11 -10.17
N ASP A 48 6.67 -6.06 -9.42
CA ASP A 48 5.92 -7.24 -8.99
C ASP A 48 5.29 -7.00 -7.62
N ILE A 49 4.04 -7.42 -7.46
CA ILE A 49 3.33 -7.43 -6.19
C ILE A 49 3.33 -8.87 -5.71
N ILE A 50 4.13 -9.16 -4.68
CA ILE A 50 4.33 -10.51 -4.13
C ILE A 50 3.20 -10.87 -3.16
N ALA A 51 2.78 -9.91 -2.33
CA ALA A 51 1.69 -10.07 -1.37
C ALA A 51 1.01 -8.72 -1.08
N TYR A 52 -0.26 -8.75 -0.69
CA TYR A 52 -0.99 -7.54 -0.30
C TYR A 52 -2.05 -7.81 0.78
N CYS A 53 -2.41 -6.78 1.53
CA CYS A 53 -3.56 -6.75 2.42
C CYS A 53 -4.15 -5.34 2.45
N LEU A 54 -5.48 -5.24 2.23
CA LEU A 54 -6.22 -3.99 2.24
C LEU A 54 -7.17 -3.96 3.45
N MET A 55 -6.77 -3.24 4.50
CA MET A 55 -7.60 -2.94 5.67
C MET A 55 -8.33 -1.62 5.43
N ASP A 56 -9.47 -1.40 6.08
CA ASP A 56 -10.31 -0.24 5.76
C ASP A 56 -9.58 1.10 5.91
N ASN A 57 -8.67 1.23 6.89
CA ASN A 57 -7.90 2.46 7.14
C ASN A 57 -6.42 2.41 6.72
N HIS A 58 -5.91 1.28 6.22
CA HIS A 58 -4.52 1.17 5.77
C HIS A 58 -4.29 -0.02 4.84
N TYR A 59 -3.17 -0.03 4.13
CA TYR A 59 -2.77 -1.18 3.32
C TYR A 59 -1.32 -1.60 3.61
N HIS A 60 -1.06 -2.88 3.32
CA HIS A 60 0.28 -3.46 3.29
C HIS A 60 0.52 -4.07 1.91
N LEU A 61 1.71 -3.84 1.34
CA LEU A 61 2.17 -4.49 0.10
C LEU A 61 3.57 -5.04 0.31
N CYS A 62 3.86 -6.21 -0.24
CA CYS A 62 5.21 -6.68 -0.50
C CYS A 62 5.45 -6.54 -2.00
N VAL A 63 6.42 -5.71 -2.40
CA VAL A 63 6.71 -5.43 -3.81
C VAL A 63 8.18 -5.55 -4.10
N SER A 64 8.51 -5.98 -5.32
CA SER A 64 9.88 -6.08 -5.82
C SER A 64 10.02 -5.46 -7.21
N SER A 65 11.26 -5.18 -7.58
CA SER A 65 11.64 -4.75 -8.92
C SER A 65 11.63 -5.95 -9.87
N ARG A 66 10.86 -5.92 -10.96
CA ARG A 66 10.85 -7.04 -11.94
C ARG A 66 12.16 -7.10 -12.74
N ASN A 67 12.80 -5.95 -12.96
CA ASN A 67 14.05 -5.82 -13.70
C ASN A 67 15.02 -4.95 -12.89
N GLU A 68 16.17 -5.50 -12.49
CA GLU A 68 17.18 -4.88 -11.61
C GLU A 68 17.72 -3.52 -12.09
N GLU A 69 17.44 -3.13 -13.34
CA GLU A 69 17.89 -1.86 -13.92
C GLU A 69 16.87 -0.71 -13.81
N TYR A 70 15.55 -0.96 -13.67
CA TYR A 70 14.54 0.09 -13.97
C TYR A 70 13.22 0.12 -13.17
N ALA A 71 12.95 -0.74 -12.18
CA ALA A 71 11.66 -0.61 -11.49
C ALA A 71 11.58 0.64 -10.61
N ASP A 72 10.59 1.49 -10.90
CA ASP A 72 10.32 2.70 -10.15
C ASP A 72 9.13 2.49 -9.22
N ILE A 73 9.36 1.79 -8.11
CA ILE A 73 8.38 1.59 -7.03
C ILE A 73 7.80 2.93 -6.55
N SER A 74 8.58 4.02 -6.60
CA SER A 74 8.10 5.35 -6.19
C SER A 74 7.06 5.89 -7.17
N SER A 75 7.29 5.74 -8.47
CA SER A 75 6.33 6.12 -9.51
C SER A 75 5.11 5.19 -9.57
N PHE A 76 5.30 3.89 -9.33
CA PHE A 76 4.22 2.94 -9.13
C PHE A 76 3.27 3.37 -8.00
N LEU A 77 3.81 3.60 -6.80
CA LEU A 77 3.00 3.99 -5.64
C LEU A 77 2.38 5.38 -5.81
N ARG A 78 3.12 6.32 -6.41
CA ARG A 78 2.58 7.65 -6.74
C ARG A 78 1.42 7.54 -7.71
N TYR A 79 1.53 6.72 -8.75
CA TYR A 79 0.44 6.48 -9.69
C TYR A 79 -0.79 5.91 -8.99
N ALA A 80 -0.66 4.77 -8.29
CA ALA A 80 -1.78 4.09 -7.65
C ALA A 80 -2.47 5.00 -6.63
N ASN A 81 -1.70 5.62 -5.72
CA ASN A 81 -2.24 6.47 -4.67
C ASN A 81 -2.90 7.73 -5.23
N SER A 82 -2.26 8.44 -6.17
CA SER A 82 -2.84 9.67 -6.71
C SER A 82 -4.10 9.39 -7.55
N GLN A 83 -4.15 8.31 -8.33
CA GLN A 83 -5.37 7.95 -9.05
C GLN A 83 -6.49 7.55 -8.10
N TYR A 84 -6.16 6.83 -7.02
CA TYR A 84 -7.14 6.41 -6.04
C TYR A 84 -7.72 7.58 -5.26
N VAL A 85 -6.88 8.52 -4.79
CA VAL A 85 -7.34 9.75 -4.12
C VAL A 85 -8.31 10.53 -5.02
N ARG A 86 -8.02 10.65 -6.32
CA ARG A 86 -8.92 11.29 -7.27
C ARG A 86 -10.25 10.57 -7.42
N TYR A 87 -10.22 9.23 -7.46
CA TYR A 87 -11.42 8.40 -7.50
C TYR A 87 -12.25 8.54 -6.22
N PHE A 88 -11.60 8.43 -5.06
CA PHE A 88 -12.21 8.58 -3.73
C PHE A 88 -12.93 9.92 -3.63
N ASN A 89 -12.23 11.02 -3.90
CA ASN A 89 -12.78 12.37 -3.82
C ASN A 89 -13.92 12.62 -4.82
N LYS A 90 -13.95 11.96 -5.98
CA LYS A 90 -15.02 12.10 -6.98
C LYS A 90 -16.29 11.34 -6.61
N THR A 91 -16.15 10.24 -5.86
CA THR A 91 -17.24 9.30 -5.56
C THR A 91 -17.79 9.47 -4.15
N SER A 92 -17.24 10.38 -3.35
CA SER A 92 -17.78 10.71 -2.03
C SER A 92 -18.88 11.76 -2.15
N GLU A 93 -20.06 11.43 -1.63
CA GLU A 93 -21.05 12.41 -1.18
C GLU A 93 -20.42 13.28 -0.06
N PRO A 94 -20.77 14.57 0.09
CA PRO A 94 -20.43 15.29 1.31
C PRO A 94 -21.07 14.58 2.50
N ASP A 95 -20.32 14.33 3.57
CA ASP A 95 -20.94 13.82 4.79
C ASP A 95 -21.76 14.92 5.50
N GLU A 96 -22.66 14.48 6.38
CA GLU A 96 -23.55 15.35 7.18
C GLU A 96 -22.79 16.16 8.25
N GLU A 97 -21.56 15.76 8.56
CA GLU A 97 -20.69 16.36 9.59
C GLU A 97 -19.73 17.43 9.04
N GLY A 98 -19.73 17.63 7.71
CA GLY A 98 -18.97 18.70 7.08
C GLY A 98 -17.47 18.45 7.05
N ASP A 99 -17.02 17.20 6.88
CA ASP A 99 -15.62 16.93 6.55
C ASP A 99 -15.32 17.62 5.20
N PRO A 100 -14.53 18.71 5.21
CA PRO A 100 -14.24 19.43 4.00
C PRO A 100 -13.30 18.55 3.17
N ARG A 101 -13.88 17.86 2.19
CA ARG A 101 -13.50 17.94 0.77
C ARG A 101 -12.27 18.85 0.56
N ALA A 102 -11.05 18.32 0.71
CA ALA A 102 -9.74 18.91 0.34
C ALA A 102 -8.56 18.42 1.22
N GLY A 103 -8.73 17.41 2.08
CA GLY A 103 -7.63 16.81 2.83
C GLY A 103 -6.80 15.77 2.05
N SER A 104 -5.58 15.46 2.50
CA SER A 104 -4.83 14.31 2.01
C SER A 104 -5.42 13.03 2.62
N LEU A 105 -6.00 12.16 1.77
CA LEU A 105 -6.53 10.85 2.19
C LEU A 105 -5.50 10.06 3.03
N PHE A 106 -4.25 10.11 2.62
CA PHE A 106 -3.12 9.53 3.34
C PHE A 106 -2.46 10.60 4.22
N GLY A 107 -2.09 10.24 5.46
CA GLY A 107 -1.54 11.21 6.41
C GLY A 107 -0.07 11.57 6.20
N THR A 108 0.69 10.71 5.54
CA THR A 108 2.12 10.87 5.22
C THR A 108 2.42 10.21 3.87
N PRO A 109 3.63 10.38 3.30
CA PRO A 109 4.15 9.41 2.35
C PRO A 109 4.12 8.00 2.94
N TYR A 110 4.03 6.98 2.08
CA TYR A 110 4.08 5.59 2.50
C TYR A 110 5.41 5.28 3.22
N LYS A 111 5.37 4.35 4.19
CA LYS A 111 6.56 3.73 4.77
C LYS A 111 7.05 2.64 3.82
N ALA A 112 8.35 2.59 3.55
CA ALA A 112 8.99 1.53 2.78
C ALA A 112 10.13 0.91 3.59
N VAL A 113 9.96 -0.34 4.01
CA VAL A 113 10.96 -1.10 4.78
C VAL A 113 11.64 -2.09 3.83
N PRO A 114 12.97 -2.06 3.67
CA PRO A 114 13.67 -3.00 2.81
C PRO A 114 13.64 -4.41 3.41
N VAL A 115 13.42 -5.41 2.55
CA VAL A 115 13.64 -6.82 2.85
C VAL A 115 15.07 -7.16 2.47
N ASN A 116 15.80 -7.87 3.32
CA ASN A 116 17.25 -8.09 3.16
C ASN A 116 17.62 -9.55 2.87
N ASP A 117 16.71 -10.48 3.12
CA ASP A 117 16.91 -11.91 2.91
C ASP A 117 15.58 -12.64 2.71
N GLU A 118 15.68 -13.92 2.33
CA GLU A 118 14.54 -14.80 2.06
C GLU A 118 13.69 -15.06 3.30
N PHE A 119 14.30 -15.20 4.48
CA PHE A 119 13.56 -15.42 5.73
C PHE A 119 12.66 -14.23 6.08
N GLN A 120 13.18 -13.01 5.91
CA GLN A 120 12.39 -11.79 6.04
C GLN A 120 11.25 -11.71 5.02
N LEU A 121 11.47 -12.20 3.80
CA LEU A 121 10.41 -12.26 2.77
C LEU A 121 9.29 -13.23 3.19
N GLU A 122 9.63 -14.44 3.63
CA GLU A 122 8.64 -15.43 4.06
C GLU A 122 7.82 -14.94 5.25
N ALA A 123 8.49 -14.39 6.26
CA ALA A 123 7.85 -13.78 7.43
C ALA A 123 6.93 -12.61 7.03
N LEU A 124 7.37 -11.76 6.10
CA LEU A 124 6.59 -10.65 5.55
C LEU A 124 5.30 -11.13 4.87
N ILE A 125 5.39 -12.14 4.02
CA ILE A 125 4.23 -12.69 3.31
C ILE A 125 3.22 -13.25 4.33
N ALA A 126 3.70 -14.01 5.31
CA ALA A 126 2.85 -14.54 6.38
C ALA A 126 2.20 -13.41 7.20
N TYR A 127 2.96 -12.39 7.58
CA TYR A 127 2.45 -11.23 8.29
C TYR A 127 1.35 -10.52 7.50
N ILE A 128 1.57 -10.24 6.21
CA ILE A 128 0.61 -9.53 5.36
C ILE A 128 -0.71 -10.29 5.30
N HIS A 129 -0.68 -11.59 5.02
CA HIS A 129 -1.91 -12.38 4.88
C HIS A 129 -2.63 -12.64 6.21
N ASN A 130 -1.91 -12.57 7.34
CA ASN A 130 -2.51 -12.70 8.67
C ASN A 130 -3.03 -11.38 9.24
N ASN A 131 -2.74 -10.24 8.62
CA ASN A 131 -3.17 -8.92 9.12
C ASN A 131 -4.71 -8.76 9.25
N PRO A 132 -5.55 -9.37 8.38
CA PRO A 132 -7.00 -9.38 8.59
C PRO A 132 -7.47 -10.22 9.78
N ALA A 133 -6.60 -11.04 10.38
CA ALA A 133 -6.98 -11.84 11.55
C ALA A 133 -7.37 -10.92 12.71
N PRO A 134 -8.32 -11.33 13.57
CA PRO A 134 -8.69 -10.55 14.74
C PRO A 134 -7.45 -10.19 15.57
N MET A 135 -7.43 -9.00 16.19
CA MET A 135 -6.31 -8.46 17.01
C MET A 135 -5.87 -9.32 18.23
N GLY A 136 -6.15 -10.63 18.25
CA GLY A 136 -5.61 -11.61 19.18
C GLY A 136 -4.39 -12.37 18.66
N VAL A 137 -4.03 -12.23 17.38
CA VAL A 137 -2.81 -12.84 16.83
C VAL A 137 -1.81 -11.73 16.50
N ASP A 138 -1.02 -11.35 17.50
CA ASP A 138 0.16 -10.52 17.30
C ASP A 138 1.19 -11.36 16.54
N VAL A 139 1.13 -11.32 15.21
CA VAL A 139 2.23 -11.78 14.37
C VAL A 139 3.33 -10.76 14.57
N LYS A 140 4.08 -10.97 15.65
CA LYS A 140 5.12 -10.09 16.17
C LYS A 140 5.94 -9.49 15.04
N GLU A 141 6.24 -8.20 15.20
CA GLU A 141 7.13 -7.41 14.35
C GLU A 141 8.16 -8.28 13.62
N TYR A 142 7.86 -8.59 12.35
CA TYR A 142 8.76 -9.16 11.33
C TYR A 142 9.86 -10.12 11.82
#